data_AF-A0A1V4QH52-F1
#
_entry.id   AF-A0A1V4QH52-F1
#
_cell.length_a   1.000
_cell.length_b   1.000
_cell.length_c   1.000
_cell.angle_alpha   90.00
_cell.angle_beta   90.00
_cell.angle_gamma   90.00
#
_symmetry.space_group_name_H-M   'P 1'
#
loop_
_entity.id
_entity.type
_entity.pdbx_description
1 polymer ?
#
loop_
_entity_poly.entity_id
_entity_poly.type
_entity_poly.pdbx_seq_one_letter_code
_entity_poly.pdbx_strand_id
1 'polypeptide(L)'
;MKKLIICLAILILPLLAEEHSLGLVVGFEGNSLILVDGLKVKLPDNSLVSFIGENNQTFDAAKLPFPFTATLVTTEQTSGTAFTSGSGAVKNVTIKIHKLFKVENGRLVEKLE
;
A
#
# COMPACT_ATOMS: atom_id res chain seq x y z
N MET A 1 -15.07 3.94 36.83
CA MET A 1 -14.42 4.65 35.70
C MET A 1 -13.17 3.94 35.12
N LYS A 2 -12.81 2.71 35.54
CA LYS A 2 -11.65 1.99 34.97
C LYS A 2 -11.99 1.10 33.75
N LYS A 3 -13.24 0.66 33.62
CA LYS A 3 -13.68 -0.25 32.54
C LYS A 3 -13.85 0.44 31.18
N LEU A 4 -14.06 1.75 31.16
CA LEU A 4 -14.26 2.55 29.94
C LEU A 4 -12.94 2.76 29.17
N ILE A 5 -11.82 2.81 29.90
CA ILE A 5 -10.47 2.95 29.33
C ILE A 5 -10.06 1.67 28.58
N ILE A 6 -10.50 0.50 29.03
CA ILE A 6 -10.20 -0.79 28.38
C ILE A 6 -10.94 -0.90 27.04
N CYS A 7 -12.21 -0.49 26.98
CA CYS A 7 -12.95 -0.45 25.71
C CYS A 7 -12.35 0.56 24.72
N LEU A 8 -11.87 1.70 25.21
CA LEU A 8 -11.20 2.70 24.37
C LEU A 8 -9.85 2.17 23.84
N ALA A 9 -9.08 1.45 24.66
CA ALA A 9 -7.83 0.83 24.24
C ALA A 9 -8.03 -0.23 23.14
N ILE A 10 -9.08 -1.07 23.26
CA ILE A 10 -9.41 -2.09 22.25
C ILE A 10 -9.83 -1.46 20.91
N LEU A 11 -10.48 -0.29 20.94
CA LEU A 11 -10.88 0.44 19.74
C LEU A 11 -9.69 1.04 18.96
N ILE A 12 -8.54 1.21 19.59
CA ILE A 12 -7.34 1.82 18.98
C ILE A 12 -6.46 0.78 18.27
N LEU A 13 -6.52 -0.50 18.67
CA LEU A 13 -5.75 -1.59 18.04
C LEU A 13 -5.96 -1.75 16.51
N PRO A 14 -7.17 -1.59 15.92
CA PRO A 14 -7.34 -1.70 14.48
C PRO A 14 -6.81 -0.49 13.67
N LEU A 15 -6.33 0.58 14.33
CA LEU A 15 -5.76 1.76 13.67
C LEU A 15 -4.26 1.63 13.34
N LEU A 16 -3.65 0.46 13.54
CA LEU A 16 -2.25 0.18 13.22
C LEU A 16 -2.01 -0.15 11.73
N ALA A 17 -2.96 0.16 10.85
CA ALA A 17 -2.70 0.17 9.41
C ALA A 17 -1.99 1.49 9.07
N GLU A 18 -0.68 1.44 8.90
CA GLU A 18 0.11 2.58 8.47
C GLU A 18 -0.16 2.81 6.97
N GLU A 19 -0.99 3.82 6.68
CA GLU A 19 -1.29 4.27 5.33
C GLU A 19 -0.38 5.45 4.97
N HIS A 20 0.36 5.31 3.88
CA HIS A 20 1.27 6.33 3.34
C HIS A 20 0.80 6.74 1.95
N SER A 21 0.35 7.98 1.82
CA SER A 21 -0.04 8.52 0.52
C SER A 21 1.19 8.57 -0.40
N LEU A 22 1.06 7.94 -1.57
CA LEU A 22 2.05 8.04 -2.63
C LEU A 22 1.60 9.12 -3.61
N GLY A 23 2.56 9.85 -4.16
CA GLY A 23 2.32 10.78 -5.27
C GLY A 23 1.91 10.07 -6.56
N LEU A 24 2.13 10.73 -7.69
CA LEU A 24 1.92 10.10 -9.00
C LEU A 24 3.00 9.04 -9.24
N VAL A 25 2.60 7.78 -9.30
CA VAL A 25 3.45 6.64 -9.64
C VAL A 25 3.48 6.48 -11.15
N VAL A 26 4.67 6.45 -11.73
CA VAL A 26 4.91 6.40 -13.17
C VAL A 26 5.55 5.09 -13.63
N GLY A 27 6.02 4.26 -12.70
CA GLY A 27 6.59 2.97 -13.03
C GLY A 27 6.90 2.09 -11.82
N PHE A 28 7.42 0.90 -12.12
CA PHE A 28 7.84 -0.09 -11.14
C PHE A 28 9.17 -0.72 -11.59
N GLU A 29 10.14 -0.78 -10.69
CA GLU A 29 11.46 -1.34 -10.95
C GLU A 29 11.91 -2.20 -9.77
N GLY A 30 12.05 -3.51 -9.99
CA GLY A 30 12.41 -4.47 -8.94
C GLY A 30 11.36 -4.49 -7.82
N ASN A 31 11.75 -4.03 -6.63
CA ASN A 31 10.87 -3.88 -5.46
C ASN A 31 10.58 -2.41 -5.14
N SER A 32 10.65 -1.50 -6.12
CA SER A 32 10.45 -0.07 -5.90
C SER A 32 9.41 0.52 -6.84
N LEU A 33 8.57 1.41 -6.31
CA LEU A 33 7.69 2.26 -7.10
C LEU A 33 8.44 3.53 -7.49
N ILE A 34 8.34 3.93 -8.76
CA ILE A 34 8.95 5.16 -9.27
C ILE A 34 7.88 6.25 -9.29
N LEU A 35 8.15 7.36 -8.61
CA LEU A 35 7.31 8.54 -8.60
C LEU A 35 7.69 9.50 -9.73
N VAL A 36 6.76 10.40 -10.07
CA VAL A 36 6.93 11.38 -11.17
C VAL A 36 8.10 12.35 -10.94
N ASP A 37 8.46 12.62 -9.69
CA ASP A 37 9.61 13.44 -9.30
C ASP A 37 10.96 12.70 -9.40
N GLY A 38 10.95 11.44 -9.82
CA GLY A 38 12.13 10.58 -9.93
C GLY A 38 12.52 9.91 -8.61
N LEU A 39 11.77 10.13 -7.51
CA LEU A 39 11.99 9.41 -6.27
C LEU A 39 11.55 7.95 -6.40
N LYS A 40 12.28 7.06 -5.72
CA LYS A 40 11.96 5.64 -5.66
C LYS A 40 11.49 5.29 -4.25
N VAL A 41 10.26 4.80 -4.14
CA VAL A 41 9.72 4.27 -2.89
C VAL A 41 10.00 2.79 -2.83
N LYS A 42 10.97 2.39 -1.99
CA LYS A 42 11.34 0.99 -1.80
C LYS A 42 10.27 0.28 -0.98
N LEU A 43 9.75 -0.82 -1.51
CA LEU A 43 8.87 -1.72 -0.78
C LEU A 43 9.72 -2.64 0.14
N PRO A 44 9.23 -2.98 1.34
CA PRO A 44 9.93 -3.87 2.26
C PRO A 44 10.40 -5.18 1.60
N ASP A 45 11.64 -5.57 1.87
CA ASP A 45 12.16 -6.87 1.43
C ASP A 45 11.38 -8.00 2.12
N ASN A 46 11.00 -9.07 1.38
CA ASN A 46 10.07 -10.13 1.80
C ASN A 46 8.60 -9.71 1.97
N SER A 47 8.14 -8.69 1.25
CA SER A 47 6.71 -8.34 1.21
C SER A 47 5.94 -9.08 0.11
N LEU A 48 4.73 -9.53 0.46
CA LEU A 48 3.72 -9.90 -0.54
C LEU A 48 3.01 -8.60 -0.94
N VAL A 49 3.29 -8.14 -2.15
CA VAL A 49 2.73 -6.90 -2.70
C VAL A 49 1.43 -7.21 -3.41
N SER A 50 0.34 -6.60 -2.97
CA SER A 50 -0.96 -6.64 -3.64
C SER A 50 -1.33 -5.26 -4.16
N PHE A 51 -1.85 -5.18 -5.39
CA PHE A 51 -2.36 -3.94 -5.97
C PHE A 51 -3.88 -4.00 -6.01
N ILE A 52 -4.56 -3.05 -5.37
CA ILE A 52 -6.02 -3.06 -5.22
C ILE A 52 -6.58 -1.70 -5.63
N GLY A 53 -7.59 -1.65 -6.49
CA GLY A 53 -8.30 -0.41 -6.85
C GLY A 53 -9.31 0.03 -5.79
N GLU A 54 -9.87 1.23 -5.92
CA GLU A 54 -10.92 1.73 -5.01
C GLU A 54 -12.18 0.82 -4.97
N ASN A 55 -12.46 0.12 -6.07
CA ASN A 55 -13.55 -0.86 -6.18
C ASN A 55 -13.20 -2.25 -5.60
N ASN A 56 -12.10 -2.37 -4.85
CA ASN A 56 -11.51 -3.64 -4.38
C ASN A 56 -11.10 -4.62 -5.49
N GLN A 57 -10.98 -4.15 -6.74
CA GLN A 57 -10.44 -4.98 -7.82
C GLN A 57 -8.94 -5.18 -7.62
N THR A 58 -8.50 -6.44 -7.63
CA THR A 58 -7.07 -6.76 -7.59
C THR A 58 -6.48 -6.61 -8.99
N PHE A 59 -5.34 -5.92 -9.08
CA PHE A 59 -4.57 -5.79 -10.30
C PHE A 59 -3.40 -6.76 -10.32
N ASP A 60 -3.12 -7.34 -11.49
CA ASP A 60 -1.89 -8.08 -11.74
C ASP A 60 -0.72 -7.09 -11.89
N ALA A 61 0.32 -7.27 -11.09
CA ALA A 61 1.53 -6.44 -11.11
C ALA A 61 2.16 -6.38 -12.52
N ALA A 62 2.08 -7.46 -13.30
CA ALA A 62 2.64 -7.52 -14.64
C ALA A 62 1.85 -6.70 -15.68
N LYS A 63 0.59 -6.33 -15.37
CA LYS A 63 -0.32 -5.62 -16.27
C LYS A 63 -0.81 -4.30 -15.66
N LEU A 64 -0.07 -3.77 -14.69
CA LEU A 64 -0.44 -2.57 -13.98
C LEU A 64 -0.46 -1.36 -14.95
N PRO A 65 -1.60 -0.67 -15.09
CA PRO A 65 -1.68 0.50 -15.96
C PRO A 65 -1.04 1.71 -15.26
N PHE A 66 -0.03 2.32 -15.88
CA PHE A 66 0.60 3.57 -15.43
C PHE A 66 0.17 4.76 -16.31
N PRO A 67 0.20 6.00 -15.79
CA PRO A 67 0.50 6.38 -14.41
C PRO A 67 -0.75 6.41 -13.50
N PHE A 68 -0.55 6.36 -12.19
CA PHE A 68 -1.63 6.35 -11.19
C PHE A 68 -1.25 7.02 -9.87
N THR A 69 -2.25 7.44 -9.09
CA THR A 69 -2.05 7.80 -7.68
C THR A 69 -2.45 6.65 -6.79
N ALA A 70 -1.71 6.44 -5.70
CA ALA A 70 -1.95 5.33 -4.80
C ALA A 70 -1.61 5.66 -3.34
N THR A 71 -2.03 4.78 -2.44
CA THR A 71 -1.61 4.78 -1.04
C THR A 71 -0.96 3.44 -0.73
N LEU A 72 0.20 3.48 -0.10
CA LEU A 72 0.88 2.32 0.43
C LEU A 72 0.28 2.00 1.81
N VAL A 73 -0.33 0.83 1.94
CA VAL A 73 -0.85 0.33 3.21
C VAL A 73 0.04 -0.81 3.65
N THR A 74 0.72 -0.62 4.77
CA THR A 74 1.48 -1.70 5.39
C THR A 74 0.69 -2.26 6.57
N THR A 75 0.56 -3.58 6.62
CA THR A 75 -0.04 -4.25 7.77
C THR A 75 1.03 -5.14 8.37
N GLU A 76 1.45 -4.81 9.58
CA GLU A 76 2.28 -5.71 10.37
C GLU A 76 1.38 -6.85 10.86
N GLN A 77 1.47 -8.01 10.22
CA GLN A 77 1.00 -9.23 10.87
C GLN A 77 1.99 -9.56 11.98
N THR A 78 1.66 -9.14 13.21
CA THR A 78 2.24 -9.78 14.39
C THR A 78 1.70 -11.20 14.38
N SER A 79 2.43 -12.14 13.80
CA SER A 79 2.10 -13.55 13.88
C SER A 79 2.05 -13.91 15.36
N GLY A 80 0.84 -14.05 15.89
CA GLY A 80 0.59 -14.49 17.25
C GLY A 80 0.98 -15.95 17.39
N THR A 81 2.28 -16.21 17.53
CA THR A 81 2.82 -17.50 17.95
C THR A 81 4.08 -17.25 18.77
N ALA A 82 4.09 -17.88 19.93
CA ALA A 82 5.01 -17.72 21.03
C ALA A 82 6.51 -17.73 20.66
N PHE A 83 7.28 -17.01 21.47
CA PHE A 83 8.69 -17.25 21.82
C PHE A 83 9.39 -18.35 21.02
N THR A 84 9.94 -18.01 19.85
CA THR A 84 11.17 -18.62 19.34
C THR A 84 11.93 -17.56 18.55
N SER A 85 13.19 -17.39 18.92
CA SER A 85 14.10 -16.40 18.35
C SER A 85 14.32 -16.65 16.85
N GLY A 86 14.15 -15.60 16.05
CA GLY A 86 14.74 -15.46 14.71
C GLY A 86 13.91 -15.98 13.54
N SER A 87 13.17 -15.10 12.87
CA SER A 87 13.06 -15.01 11.39
C SER A 87 12.01 -13.96 11.01
N GLY A 88 12.26 -13.22 9.94
CA GLY A 88 11.59 -11.97 9.56
C GLY A 88 10.07 -12.04 9.50
N ALA A 89 9.41 -11.09 10.18
CA ALA A 89 7.98 -10.88 10.04
C ALA A 89 7.66 -10.54 8.57
N VAL A 90 6.83 -11.36 7.92
CA VAL A 90 6.35 -11.11 6.57
C VAL A 90 5.44 -9.88 6.64
N LYS A 91 5.85 -8.78 5.99
CA LYS A 91 5.05 -7.56 5.90
C LYS A 91 4.12 -7.68 4.69
N ASN A 92 2.80 -7.68 4.91
CA ASN A 92 1.86 -7.57 3.81
C ASN A 92 1.78 -6.10 3.39
N VAL A 93 2.02 -5.86 2.11
CA VAL A 93 2.05 -4.52 1.54
C VAL A 93 0.96 -4.43 0.50
N THR A 94 0.00 -3.54 0.72
CA THR A 94 -1.10 -3.31 -0.21
C THR A 94 -0.95 -1.92 -0.82
N ILE A 95 -0.90 -1.83 -2.14
CA ILE A 95 -0.91 -0.57 -2.87
C ILE A 95 -2.34 -0.34 -3.32
N LYS A 96 -3.03 0.58 -2.63
CA LYS A 96 -4.39 1.01 -2.97
C LYS A 96 -4.33 2.06 -4.07
N ILE A 97 -4.78 1.73 -5.28
CA ILE A 97 -4.81 2.62 -6.44
C ILE A 97 -6.11 3.44 -6.40
N HIS A 98 -5.94 4.77 -6.40
CA HIS A 98 -7.06 5.71 -6.31
C HIS A 98 -7.54 6.17 -7.69
N LYS A 99 -6.60 6.62 -8.53
CA LYS A 99 -6.91 7.17 -9.84
C LYS A 99 -5.91 6.68 -10.86
N LEU A 100 -6.42 6.20 -11.99
CA LEU A 100 -5.61 5.91 -13.17
C LEU A 100 -5.61 7.15 -14.07
N PHE A 101 -4.50 7.38 -14.76
CA PHE A 101 -4.37 8.48 -15.70
C PHE A 101 -3.96 7.95 -17.07
N LYS A 102 -4.28 8.73 -18.11
CA LYS A 102 -3.78 8.57 -19.47
C LYS A 102 -3.19 9.88 -19.94
N VAL A 103 -2.25 9.81 -20.87
CA VAL A 103 -1.68 10.99 -21.51
C VAL A 103 -2.48 11.30 -22.77
N GLU A 104 -3.20 12.40 -22.78
CA GLU A 104 -3.92 12.92 -23.96
C GLU A 104 -3.39 14.30 -24.30
N ASN A 105 -2.94 14.49 -25.55
CA ASN A 105 -2.38 15.77 -26.02
C ASN A 105 -1.28 16.35 -25.12
N GLY A 106 -0.44 15.49 -24.54
CA GLY A 106 0.63 15.89 -23.61
C GLY A 106 0.15 16.27 -22.21
N ARG A 107 -1.11 16.05 -21.87
CA ARG A 107 -1.69 16.29 -20.53
C ARG A 107 -2.10 14.98 -19.88
N LEU A 108 -1.93 14.90 -18.55
CA LEU A 108 -2.49 13.82 -17.76
C LEU A 108 -3.98 14.07 -17.57
N VAL A 109 -4.79 13.10 -18.00
CA VAL A 109 -6.24 13.10 -17.88
C VAL A 109 -6.63 11.85 -17.08
N GLU A 110 -7.51 12.03 -16.10
CA GLU A 110 -8.05 10.91 -15.30
C GLU A 110 -8.80 9.94 -16.22
N LYS A 111 -8.47 8.65 -16.11
CA LYS A 111 -9.13 7.58 -16.83
C LYS A 111 -10.41 7.25 -16.08
N LEU A 112 -11.54 7.72 -16.60
CA LEU A 112 -12.86 7.29 -16.15
C LEU A 112 -13.02 5.83 -16.63
N GLU A 113 -13.06 4.88 -15.69
CA GLU A 113 -13.40 3.47 -15.98
C GLU A 113 -14.91 3.25 -16.02
#